data_AF-A0A7S0Q4D4-F1
#
_entry.id   AF-A0A7S0Q4D4-F1
#
_cell.length_a   1.000
_cell.length_b   1.000
_cell.length_c   1.000
_cell.angle_alpha   90.00
_cell.angle_beta   90.00
_cell.angle_gamma   90.00
#
_symmetry.space_group_name_H-M   'P 1'
#
loop_
_entity.id
_entity.type
_entity.pdbx_description
1 polymer ?
#
loop_
_entity_poly.entity_id
_entity_poly.type
_entity_poly.pdbx_seq_one_letter_code
_entity_poly.pdbx_strand_id
1 'polypeptide(L)'
;PVCLNVMLPPIRQCSEGHTLCDACCKRIIRPGGSLAKKCPKCRVGLSSPVGRSRTLEDWAIGVNVKVQCNFSECGKYFRYANHDKHRQRCVGRTVKCPLRRCAWRGE
;
A
#
# COMPACT_ATOMS: atom_id res chain seq x y z
N PRO A 1 -10.41 -8.27 -6.76
CA PRO A 1 -10.06 -7.68 -5.44
C PRO A 1 -8.83 -8.43 -4.88
N VAL A 2 -7.87 -7.77 -4.20
CA VAL A 2 -6.61 -8.45 -3.81
C VAL A 2 -6.49 -8.65 -2.30
N CYS A 3 -6.45 -7.58 -1.50
CA CYS A 3 -6.27 -7.69 -0.04
C CYS A 3 -7.50 -7.25 0.76
N LEU A 4 -8.55 -6.75 0.09
CA LEU A 4 -9.77 -6.22 0.70
C LEU A 4 -9.59 -5.08 1.73
N ASN A 5 -8.37 -4.58 1.90
CA ASN A 5 -8.07 -3.42 2.74
C ASN A 5 -8.32 -2.11 1.98
N VAL A 6 -8.60 -1.05 2.73
CA VAL A 6 -8.59 0.32 2.22
C VAL A 6 -7.22 0.59 1.59
N MET A 7 -7.21 1.07 0.35
CA MET A 7 -5.96 1.42 -0.34
C MET A 7 -5.44 2.74 0.24
N LEU A 8 -4.18 2.75 0.65
CA LEU A 8 -3.47 3.93 1.15
C LEU A 8 -2.45 4.38 0.10
N PRO A 9 -2.04 5.67 0.09
CA PRO A 9 -1.05 6.16 -0.85
C PRO A 9 0.28 5.40 -0.71
N PRO A 10 0.95 5.04 -1.82
CA PRO A 10 0.52 5.28 -3.21
C PRO A 10 -0.52 4.25 -3.70
N ILE A 11 -1.63 4.73 -4.30
CA ILE A 11 -2.57 3.86 -5.01
C ILE A 11 -2.05 3.63 -6.42
N ARG A 12 -1.95 2.37 -6.82
CA ARG A 12 -1.45 1.95 -8.15
C ARG A 12 -2.60 1.77 -9.13
N GLN A 13 -2.39 2.05 -10.40
CA GLN A 13 -3.39 1.97 -11.46
C GLN A 13 -2.81 1.36 -12.73
N CYS A 14 -3.49 0.39 -13.34
CA CYS A 14 -3.13 -0.16 -14.66
C CYS A 14 -3.57 0.79 -15.79
N SER A 15 -3.18 0.49 -17.04
CA SER A 15 -3.60 1.27 -18.23
C SER A 15 -5.12 1.43 -18.33
N GLU A 16 -5.86 0.36 -18.02
CA GLU A 16 -7.34 0.35 -18.07
C GLU A 16 -8.02 0.95 -16.83
N GLY A 17 -7.29 1.62 -15.93
CA GLY A 17 -7.90 2.30 -14.79
C GLY A 17 -8.18 1.46 -13.53
N HIS A 18 -7.89 0.16 -13.53
CA HIS A 18 -8.05 -0.66 -12.33
C HIS A 18 -7.01 -0.35 -11.26
N THR A 19 -7.49 -0.14 -10.04
CA THR A 19 -6.68 0.26 -8.89
C THR A 19 -6.19 -0.92 -8.04
N LEU A 20 -5.01 -0.76 -7.46
CA LEU A 20 -4.29 -1.73 -6.64
C LEU A 20 -3.60 -1.02 -5.46
N CYS A 21 -3.53 -1.68 -4.31
CA CYS A 21 -2.70 -1.21 -3.21
C CYS A 21 -1.20 -1.34 -3.55
N ASP A 22 -0.33 -0.47 -3.04
CA ASP A 22 1.12 -0.52 -3.33
C ASP A 22 1.75 -1.88 -3.00
N ALA A 23 1.41 -2.45 -1.83
CA ALA A 23 1.91 -3.75 -1.40
C ALA A 23 1.44 -4.90 -2.31
N CYS A 24 0.18 -4.83 -2.77
CA CYS A 24 -0.44 -5.78 -3.68
C CYS A 24 0.28 -5.75 -5.03
N CYS A 25 0.48 -4.55 -5.56
CA CYS A 25 1.18 -4.31 -6.82
C CYS A 25 2.62 -4.86 -6.76
N LYS A 26 3.37 -4.52 -5.71
CA LYS A 26 4.75 -5.02 -5.49
C LYS A 26 4.82 -6.53 -5.47
N ARG A 27 3.83 -7.22 -4.89
CA ARG A 27 3.79 -8.69 -4.85
C ARG A 27 3.58 -9.31 -6.23
N ILE A 28 2.75 -8.68 -7.08
CA ILE A 28 2.45 -9.15 -8.43
C ILE A 28 3.64 -8.96 -9.37
N ILE A 29 4.38 -7.84 -9.25
CA ILE A 29 5.49 -7.53 -10.15
C ILE A 29 6.83 -8.16 -9.76
N ARG A 30 6.91 -8.80 -8.58
CA ARG A 30 8.16 -9.43 -8.08
C ARG A 30 8.64 -10.54 -9.04
N PRO A 31 9.95 -10.63 -9.32
CA PRO A 31 10.52 -11.76 -10.06
C PRO A 31 10.20 -13.07 -9.32
N GLY A 32 9.64 -14.07 -10.01
CA GLY A 32 9.23 -15.35 -9.42
C GLY A 32 7.81 -15.40 -8.84
N GLY A 33 7.02 -14.31 -8.95
CA GLY A 33 5.60 -14.34 -8.62
C GLY A 33 4.79 -15.18 -9.63
N SER A 34 3.86 -16.02 -9.13
CA SER A 34 3.03 -16.94 -9.92
C SER A 34 2.02 -16.25 -10.88
N LEU A 35 1.86 -14.94 -10.76
CA LEU A 35 0.95 -14.15 -11.58
C LEU A 35 1.80 -13.29 -12.51
N ALA A 36 1.88 -13.67 -13.79
CA ALA A 36 2.48 -12.86 -14.85
C ALA A 36 2.12 -11.39 -14.64
N LYS A 37 3.08 -10.45 -14.82
CA LYS A 37 2.97 -8.99 -14.61
C LYS A 37 1.71 -8.39 -15.26
N LYS A 38 0.53 -8.66 -14.69
CA LYS A 38 -0.78 -8.47 -15.28
C LYS A 38 -1.74 -8.02 -14.21
N CYS A 39 -2.69 -7.18 -14.60
CA CYS A 39 -3.72 -6.68 -13.72
C CYS A 39 -4.63 -7.84 -13.26
N PRO A 40 -4.89 -8.02 -11.94
CA PRO A 40 -5.79 -9.06 -11.45
C PRO A 40 -7.25 -8.93 -11.91
N LYS A 41 -7.66 -7.75 -12.39
CA LYS A 41 -9.03 -7.49 -12.86
C LYS A 41 -9.18 -7.71 -14.37
N CYS A 42 -8.38 -7.02 -15.18
CA CYS A 42 -8.50 -7.07 -16.64
C CYS A 42 -7.40 -7.85 -17.37
N ARG A 43 -6.43 -8.43 -16.64
CA ARG A 43 -5.31 -9.23 -17.19
C ARG A 43 -4.37 -8.49 -18.16
N VAL A 44 -4.54 -7.18 -18.38
CA VAL A 44 -3.59 -6.36 -19.16
C VAL A 44 -2.24 -6.31 -18.46
N GLY A 45 -1.16 -6.14 -19.23
CA GLY A 45 0.19 -6.00 -18.70
C GLY A 45 0.31 -4.82 -17.72
N LEU A 46 0.97 -5.04 -16.60
CA LEU A 46 1.35 -3.98 -15.66
C LEU A 46 2.72 -3.43 -16.05
N SER A 47 2.80 -2.10 -16.23
CA SER A 47 4.08 -1.42 -16.43
C SER A 47 4.98 -1.55 -15.20
N SER A 48 6.29 -1.39 -15.38
CA SER A 48 7.25 -1.35 -14.26
C SER A 48 8.06 -0.06 -14.37
N PRO A 49 7.76 0.99 -13.58
CA PRO A 49 6.80 1.02 -12.48
C PRO A 49 5.33 1.10 -12.92
N VAL A 50 4.42 0.62 -12.07
CA VAL A 50 2.97 0.80 -12.26
C VAL A 50 2.58 2.23 -11.89
N GLY A 51 1.76 2.85 -12.74
CA GLY A 51 1.26 4.21 -12.57
C GLY A 51 0.60 4.44 -11.20
N ARG A 52 0.67 5.68 -10.70
CA ARG A 52 0.04 6.10 -9.44
C ARG A 52 -1.24 6.89 -9.73
N SER A 53 -2.34 6.52 -9.08
CA SER A 53 -3.62 7.21 -9.20
C SER A 53 -3.67 8.42 -8.26
N ARG A 54 -3.13 9.57 -8.70
CA ARG A 54 -3.18 10.80 -7.89
C ARG A 54 -4.60 11.30 -7.69
N THR A 55 -5.42 11.26 -8.73
CA THR A 55 -6.82 11.70 -8.68
C THR A 55 -7.64 10.98 -7.61
N LEU A 56 -7.45 9.66 -7.45
CA LEU A 56 -8.17 8.91 -6.41
C LEU A 56 -7.64 9.22 -5.01
N GLU A 57 -6.35 9.48 -4.87
CA GLU A 57 -5.75 9.93 -3.61
C GLU A 57 -6.27 11.33 -3.22
N ASP A 58 -6.31 12.27 -4.18
CA ASP A 58 -6.81 13.62 -3.98
C ASP A 58 -8.31 13.61 -3.65
N TRP A 59 -9.09 12.76 -4.33
CA TRP A 59 -10.50 12.55 -4.01
C TRP A 59 -10.69 12.06 -2.57
N ALA A 60 -9.92 11.05 -2.14
CA ALA A 60 -9.98 10.51 -0.79
C ALA A 60 -9.61 11.55 0.29
N ILE A 61 -8.69 12.47 -0.04
CA ILE A 61 -8.37 13.63 0.80
C ILE A 61 -9.55 14.60 0.84
N GLY A 62 -10.08 14.98 -0.32
CA GLY A 62 -11.16 15.98 -0.45
C GLY A 62 -12.44 15.59 0.28
N VAL A 63 -12.79 14.29 0.26
CA VAL A 63 -13.98 13.76 0.97
C VAL A 63 -13.68 13.33 2.42
N ASN A 64 -12.50 13.63 2.96
CA ASN A 64 -12.11 13.36 4.35
C ASN A 64 -12.29 11.88 4.77
N VAL A 65 -11.92 10.92 3.91
CA VAL A 65 -12.03 9.48 4.20
C VAL A 65 -11.36 9.16 5.55
N LYS A 66 -12.09 8.51 6.45
CA LYS A 66 -11.54 7.96 7.69
C LYS A 66 -11.03 6.55 7.45
N VAL A 67 -9.81 6.28 7.89
CA VAL A 67 -9.13 4.99 7.72
C VAL A 67 -8.73 4.44 9.08
N GLN A 68 -8.92 3.14 9.29
CA GLN A 68 -8.42 2.43 10.46
C GLN A 68 -6.97 1.98 10.23
N CYS A 69 -6.13 2.08 11.26
CA CYS A 69 -4.79 1.50 11.19
C CYS A 69 -4.84 -0.03 11.05
N ASN A 70 -4.04 -0.58 10.14
CA ASN A 70 -3.94 -2.03 9.93
C ASN A 70 -3.11 -2.74 11.02
N PHE A 71 -2.38 -2.01 11.86
CA PHE A 71 -1.65 -2.60 12.98
C PHE A 71 -2.60 -2.83 14.16
N SER A 72 -2.69 -4.08 14.62
CA SER A 72 -3.47 -4.50 15.80
C SER A 72 -3.19 -3.62 17.01
N GLU A 73 -1.91 -3.38 17.29
CA GLU A 73 -1.42 -2.59 18.43
C GLU A 73 -1.88 -1.14 18.41
N CYS A 74 -2.29 -0.62 17.25
CA CYS A 74 -2.70 0.77 17.15
C CYS A 74 -4.21 0.95 17.28
N GLY A 75 -5.02 0.23 16.50
CA GLY A 75 -6.49 0.32 16.49
C GLY A 75 -7.12 1.69 16.15
N LYS A 76 -6.32 2.77 16.01
CA LYS A 76 -6.81 4.14 15.83
C LYS A 76 -7.33 4.39 14.41
N TYR A 77 -8.36 5.24 14.33
CA TYR A 77 -8.81 5.85 13.08
C TYR A 77 -8.09 7.18 12.84
N PHE A 78 -7.79 7.46 11.57
CA PHE A 78 -7.18 8.71 11.13
C PHE A 78 -7.77 9.16 9.79
N ARG A 79 -7.69 10.47 9.47
CA ARG A 79 -8.06 10.97 8.14
C ARG A 79 -7.03 10.53 7.11
N TYR A 80 -7.46 10.17 5.91
CA TYR A 80 -6.60 9.75 4.81
C TYR A 80 -5.40 10.69 4.58
N ALA A 81 -5.63 12.01 4.62
CA ALA A 81 -4.61 13.05 4.51
C ALA A 81 -3.48 12.95 5.57
N ASN A 82 -3.75 12.33 6.73
CA ASN A 82 -2.80 12.15 7.82
C ASN A 82 -2.09 10.79 7.78
N HIS A 83 -2.25 10.00 6.72
CA HIS A 83 -1.66 8.66 6.61
C HIS A 83 -0.14 8.64 6.87
N ASP A 84 0.64 9.50 6.22
CA ASP A 84 2.10 9.51 6.39
C ASP A 84 2.51 9.95 7.81
N LYS A 85 1.82 10.95 8.38
CA LYS A 85 2.03 11.39 9.77
C LYS A 85 1.73 10.26 10.76
N HIS A 86 0.63 9.54 10.53
CA HIS A 86 0.26 8.37 11.33
C HIS A 86 1.33 7.28 11.22
N ARG A 87 1.77 6.91 10.01
CA ARG A 87 2.78 5.86 9.80
C ARG A 87 4.08 6.13 10.55
N GLN A 88 4.51 7.38 10.63
CA GLN A 88 5.74 7.78 11.34
C GLN A 88 5.62 7.73 12.87
N ARG A 89 4.41 7.90 13.42
CA ARG A 89 4.17 7.98 14.87
C ARG A 89 3.37 6.80 15.43
N CYS A 90 2.93 5.89 14.57
CA CYS A 90 2.15 4.71 14.94
C CYS A 90 2.94 3.85 15.93
N VAL A 91 2.25 3.33 16.93
CA VAL A 91 2.82 2.47 17.97
C VAL A 91 3.17 1.08 17.41
N GLY A 92 2.38 0.56 16.47
CA GLY A 92 2.64 -0.72 15.80
C GLY A 92 3.63 -0.63 14.64
N ARG A 93 4.30 0.51 14.42
CA ARG A 93 5.22 0.67 13.29
C ARG A 93 6.46 -0.19 13.48
N THR A 94 6.95 -0.79 12.40
CA THR A 94 8.29 -1.37 12.38
C THR A 94 9.33 -0.26 12.39
N VAL A 95 10.30 -0.33 13.30
CA VAL A 95 11.46 0.56 13.34
C VAL A 95 12.69 -0.16 12.81
N LYS A 96 13.62 0.58 12.20
CA LYS A 96 14.93 0.00 11.86
C LYS A 96 15.68 -0.28 13.15
N CYS A 97 16.28 -1.47 13.24
CA CYS A 97 17.14 -1.79 14.38
C CYS A 97 18.27 -0.75 14.46
N PRO A 98 18.54 -0.16 15.66
CA PRO A 98 19.59 0.83 15.81
C PRO A 98 21.00 0.24 15.63
N LEU A 99 21.15 -1.08 15.77
CA LEU A 99 22.42 -1.76 15.56
C LEU A 99 22.76 -1.82 14.06
N ARG A 100 23.91 -1.25 13.70
CA ARG A 100 24.50 -1.43 12.37
C ARG A 100 24.90 -2.90 12.22
N ARG A 101 24.17 -3.66 11.40
CA ARG A 101 24.32 -5.11 11.13
C ARG A 101 23.65 -6.05 12.14
N CYS A 102 22.46 -5.69 12.63
CA CYS A 102 21.62 -6.65 13.35
C CYS A 102 21.29 -7.87 12.45
N ALA A 103 21.66 -9.07 12.90
CA ALA A 103 21.38 -10.34 12.21
C ALA A 103 20.02 -10.96 12.58
N TRP A 104 19.28 -10.31 13.50
CA TRP A 104 17.98 -10.80 13.96
C TRP A 104 16.95 -10.78 12.83
N ARG A 105 16.33 -11.93 12.55
CA ARG A 105 15.39 -12.12 11.45
C ARG A 105 13.90 -12.09 11.86
N GLY A 106 13.61 -11.81 13.12
CA GLY A 106 12.29 -12.10 13.69
C GLY A 106 12.19 -13.58 14.00
N GLU A 107 11.86 -13.92 15.25
CA GLU A 107 11.38 -15.25 15.62
C GLU A 107 9.90 -15.37 15.25
#